data_AF-A0A2V8FDJ5-F1
#
_entry.id   AF-A0A2V8FDJ5-F1
#
_cell.length_a   1.000
_cell.length_b   1.000
_cell.length_c   1.000
_cell.angle_alpha   90.00
_cell.angle_beta   90.00
_cell.angle_gamma   90.00
#
_symmetry.space_group_name_H-M   'P 1'
#
loop_
_entity.id
_entity.type
_entity.pdbx_description
1 polymer ?
#
loop_
_entity_poly.entity_id
_entity_poly.type
_entity_poly.pdbx_seq_one_letter_code
_entity_poly.pdbx_strand_id
1 'polypeptide(L)'
;MGVVKGLINALTRPELFFGLAVVALVLVIWKREWVASNTVGYALLGGLAVFFILGTFDVNFRQIVTKPDNVPIVGLIFLLAFFVWYSIREAVLNDRRIAAGHGPIEKAESDRVWVWPDLVYTELISLILCSVVLIVWSIFLKAPLEQPANPANTPNPSKAPWYFLGLQEMLVYFDPWLAGVVLPGLIIVGLICIPYVDKNPKGNGYFTFAERKAEITIFLFGFVVLWCSLIVLGTFLRGPNWNFFGPFEFWDIHKLAALTNVNLSEYVWVRALGTGLPSNWFIREIFGILLVLFYVFALPVILAKGMLKAYYAKLGAPRYYVAVGLFLMMLSLPVKMLARWLFNLKYIVAIGEYFFNI
;
A
#
# COMPACT_ATOMS: atom_id res chain seq x y z
N MET A 1 -25.58 8.99 16.80
CA MET A 1 -24.10 8.87 16.75
C MET A 1 -23.62 7.41 16.75
N GLY A 2 -24.21 6.50 17.56
CA GLY A 2 -23.83 5.08 17.58
C GLY A 2 -23.96 4.34 16.24
N VAL A 3 -25.04 4.57 15.48
CA VAL A 3 -25.24 3.96 14.14
C VAL A 3 -24.16 4.39 13.14
N VAL A 4 -23.80 5.68 13.12
CA VAL A 4 -22.76 6.21 12.23
C VAL A 4 -21.39 5.63 12.58
N LYS A 5 -21.05 5.56 13.87
CA LYS A 5 -19.81 4.92 14.34
C LYS A 5 -19.77 3.44 13.97
N GLY A 6 -20.87 2.71 14.18
CA GLY A 6 -21.00 1.30 13.80
C GLY A 6 -20.83 1.07 12.30
N LEU A 7 -21.41 1.93 11.46
CA LEU A 7 -21.22 1.90 10.01
C LEU A 7 -19.75 2.11 9.64
N ILE A 8 -19.09 3.13 10.21
CA ILE A 8 -17.68 3.40 9.91
C ILE A 8 -16.80 2.23 10.36
N ASN A 9 -17.02 1.69 11.56
CA ASN A 9 -16.31 0.51 12.05
C ASN A 9 -16.48 -0.69 11.10
N ALA A 10 -17.70 -0.92 10.60
CA ALA A 10 -17.97 -1.97 9.63
C ALA A 10 -17.25 -1.73 8.29
N LEU A 11 -17.27 -0.51 7.76
CA LEU A 11 -16.58 -0.16 6.50
C LEU A 11 -15.05 -0.24 6.61
N THR A 12 -14.50 -0.04 7.80
CA THR A 12 -13.05 -0.13 8.03
C THR A 12 -12.52 -1.54 8.17
N ARG A 13 -13.37 -2.58 8.24
CA ARG A 13 -12.91 -3.98 8.30
C ARG A 13 -11.94 -4.26 7.15
N PRO A 14 -10.84 -5.02 7.37
CA PRO A 14 -9.73 -5.08 6.40
C PRO A 14 -10.16 -5.43 4.98
N GLU A 15 -11.10 -6.36 4.85
CA GLU A 15 -11.62 -6.84 3.56
C GLU A 15 -12.37 -5.73 2.81
N LEU A 16 -13.24 -5.02 3.53
CA LEU A 16 -14.05 -3.93 2.98
C LEU A 16 -13.20 -2.70 2.73
N PHE A 17 -12.31 -2.34 3.66
CA PHE A 17 -11.39 -1.21 3.49
C PHE A 17 -10.51 -1.40 2.26
N PHE A 18 -9.92 -2.59 2.09
CA PHE A 18 -9.14 -2.90 0.90
C PHE A 18 -9.98 -2.87 -0.39
N GLY A 19 -11.17 -3.47 -0.36
CA GLY A 19 -12.11 -3.41 -1.50
C GLY A 19 -12.49 -1.99 -1.87
N LEU A 20 -12.76 -1.14 -0.88
CA LEU A 20 -13.07 0.29 -1.07
C LEU A 20 -11.87 1.06 -1.63
N ALA A 21 -10.65 0.76 -1.19
CA ALA A 21 -9.43 1.36 -1.75
C ALA A 21 -9.24 1.00 -3.23
N VAL A 22 -9.50 -0.26 -3.61
CA VAL A 22 -9.48 -0.71 -5.02
C VAL A 22 -10.57 0.00 -5.82
N VAL A 23 -11.80 0.07 -5.30
CA VAL A 23 -12.92 0.77 -5.96
C VAL A 23 -12.60 2.26 -6.12
N ALA A 24 -12.03 2.89 -5.11
CA ALA A 24 -11.60 4.29 -5.17
C ALA A 24 -10.57 4.51 -6.28
N LEU A 25 -9.56 3.63 -6.40
CA LEU A 25 -8.59 3.71 -7.49
C LEU A 25 -9.25 3.55 -8.86
N VAL A 26 -10.17 2.59 -9.00
CA VAL A 26 -10.94 2.40 -10.25
C VAL A 26 -11.74 3.65 -10.60
N LEU A 27 -12.39 4.28 -9.61
CA LEU A 27 -13.12 5.54 -9.80
C LEU A 27 -12.19 6.69 -10.21
N VAL A 28 -11.02 6.82 -9.58
CA VAL A 28 -10.00 7.81 -9.94
C VAL A 28 -9.59 7.65 -11.41
N ILE A 29 -9.39 6.43 -11.87
CA ILE A 29 -8.96 6.15 -13.25
C ILE A 29 -10.11 6.33 -14.26
N TRP A 30 -11.28 5.77 -13.95
CA TRP A 30 -12.43 5.74 -14.86
C TRP A 30 -13.10 7.11 -14.98
N LYS A 31 -13.26 7.82 -13.86
CA LYS A 31 -13.90 9.15 -13.77
C LYS A 31 -12.89 10.26 -13.52
N ARG A 32 -11.64 10.11 -14.02
CA ARG A 32 -10.56 11.09 -13.84
C ARG A 32 -10.95 12.53 -14.19
N GLU A 33 -11.76 12.73 -15.23
CA GLU A 33 -12.23 14.06 -15.66
C GLU A 33 -13.06 14.76 -14.59
N TRP A 34 -13.87 13.99 -13.85
CA TRP A 34 -14.67 14.49 -12.74
C TRP A 34 -13.80 14.67 -11.48
N VAL A 35 -12.93 13.70 -11.19
CA VAL A 35 -11.98 13.75 -10.06
C VAL A 35 -11.03 14.94 -10.16
N ALA A 36 -10.59 15.29 -11.36
CA ALA A 36 -9.73 16.44 -11.64
C ALA A 36 -10.35 17.80 -11.27
N SER A 37 -11.67 17.87 -11.04
CA SER A 37 -12.32 19.13 -10.68
C SER A 37 -11.86 19.63 -9.30
N ASN A 38 -11.76 20.95 -9.14
CA ASN A 38 -11.45 21.60 -7.87
C ASN A 38 -12.49 21.26 -6.80
N THR A 39 -13.76 21.16 -7.19
CA THR A 39 -14.85 20.80 -6.29
C THR A 39 -14.61 19.44 -5.65
N VAL A 40 -14.24 18.42 -6.43
CA VAL A 40 -13.98 17.07 -5.90
C VAL A 40 -12.76 17.06 -4.99
N GLY A 41 -11.66 17.70 -5.39
CA GLY A 41 -10.45 17.80 -4.57
C GLY A 41 -10.69 18.46 -3.22
N TYR A 42 -11.28 19.66 -3.22
CA TYR A 42 -11.56 20.38 -1.99
C TYR A 42 -12.66 19.73 -1.15
N ALA A 43 -13.67 19.10 -1.77
CA ALA A 43 -14.66 18.33 -1.03
C ALA A 43 -14.05 17.09 -0.37
N LEU A 44 -13.10 16.41 -1.02
CA LEU A 44 -12.37 15.28 -0.43
C LEU A 44 -11.54 15.74 0.77
N LEU A 45 -10.74 16.80 0.62
CA LEU A 45 -9.90 17.33 1.70
C LEU A 45 -10.74 17.90 2.85
N GLY A 46 -11.81 18.64 2.54
CA GLY A 46 -12.77 19.13 3.52
C GLY A 46 -13.50 18.00 4.24
N GLY A 47 -13.90 16.95 3.51
CA GLY A 47 -14.50 15.75 4.08
C GLY A 47 -13.57 15.00 5.03
N LEU A 48 -12.29 14.86 4.66
CA LEU A 48 -11.26 14.32 5.53
C LEU A 48 -11.07 15.19 6.78
N ALA A 49 -11.00 16.50 6.64
CA ALA A 49 -10.87 17.43 7.77
C ALA A 49 -12.07 17.31 8.72
N VAL A 50 -13.29 17.30 8.19
CA VAL A 50 -14.52 17.10 8.97
C VAL A 50 -14.50 15.74 9.67
N PHE A 51 -14.12 14.66 8.98
CA PHE A 51 -14.03 13.32 9.57
C PHE A 51 -13.05 13.28 10.76
N PHE A 52 -11.83 13.80 10.59
CA PHE A 52 -10.84 13.79 11.66
C PHE A 52 -11.23 14.71 12.82
N ILE A 53 -11.69 15.94 12.53
CA ILE A 53 -12.12 16.90 13.56
C ILE A 53 -13.29 16.32 14.37
N LEU A 54 -14.37 15.89 13.69
CA LEU A 54 -15.52 15.31 14.37
C LEU A 54 -15.17 14.00 15.07
N GLY A 55 -14.28 13.21 14.48
CA GLY A 55 -13.77 11.98 15.07
C GLY A 55 -13.04 12.24 16.39
N THR A 56 -12.30 13.34 16.53
CA THR A 56 -11.56 13.65 17.78
C THR A 56 -12.46 13.96 18.99
N PHE A 57 -13.76 14.17 18.79
CA PHE A 57 -14.72 14.22 19.90
C PHE A 57 -15.00 12.84 20.51
N ASP A 58 -14.69 11.75 19.80
CA ASP A 58 -14.72 10.41 20.36
C ASP A 58 -13.42 10.09 21.12
N VAL A 59 -13.56 9.55 22.33
CA VAL A 59 -12.42 9.30 23.22
C VAL A 59 -11.48 8.24 22.65
N ASN A 60 -12.02 7.15 22.07
CA ASN A 60 -11.22 6.05 21.53
C ASN A 60 -10.43 6.52 20.30
N PHE A 61 -11.12 7.18 19.37
CA PHE A 61 -10.49 7.68 18.15
C PHE A 61 -9.43 8.74 18.46
N ARG A 62 -9.71 9.67 19.37
CA ARG A 62 -8.76 10.71 19.78
C ARG A 62 -7.48 10.10 20.34
N GLN A 63 -7.57 9.11 21.23
CA GLN A 63 -6.38 8.46 21.82
C GLN A 63 -5.45 7.84 20.78
N ILE A 64 -6.01 7.31 19.69
CA ILE A 64 -5.23 6.73 18.59
C ILE A 64 -4.64 7.85 17.73
N VAL A 65 -5.46 8.80 17.25
CA VAL A 65 -5.04 9.81 16.25
C VAL A 65 -4.07 10.84 16.84
N THR A 66 -4.18 11.18 18.12
CA THR A 66 -3.31 12.18 18.75
C THR A 66 -2.02 11.58 19.31
N LYS A 67 -1.79 10.26 19.16
CA LYS A 67 -0.49 9.67 19.53
C LYS A 67 0.61 10.30 18.68
N PRO A 68 1.74 10.77 19.26
CA PRO A 68 2.76 11.49 18.51
C PRO A 68 3.24 10.78 17.23
N ASP A 69 3.41 9.46 17.26
CA ASP A 69 3.83 8.65 16.09
C ASP A 69 2.76 8.55 15.01
N ASN A 70 1.48 8.75 15.35
CA ASN A 70 0.36 8.62 14.43
C ASN A 70 0.06 9.94 13.71
N VAL A 71 0.46 11.10 14.27
CA VAL A 71 0.26 12.42 13.65
C VAL A 71 0.91 12.53 12.26
N PRO A 72 2.16 12.07 12.02
CA PRO A 72 2.74 12.03 10.67
C PRO A 72 1.88 11.25 9.68
N ILE A 73 1.19 10.20 10.12
CA ILE A 73 0.37 9.32 9.28
C ILE A 73 -0.97 9.98 8.95
N VAL A 74 -1.53 10.77 9.88
CA VAL A 74 -2.65 11.66 9.57
C VAL A 74 -2.23 12.65 8.49
N GLY A 75 -1.07 13.29 8.65
CA GLY A 75 -0.50 14.17 7.63
C GLY A 75 -0.31 13.48 6.28
N LEU A 76 0.22 12.26 6.27
CA LEU A 76 0.36 11.41 5.08
C LEU A 76 -0.99 11.21 4.36
N ILE A 77 -2.09 10.97 5.08
CA ILE A 77 -3.42 10.80 4.46
C ILE A 77 -3.85 12.06 3.71
N PHE A 78 -3.68 13.25 4.32
CA PHE A 78 -4.01 14.53 3.67
C PHE A 78 -3.11 14.81 2.47
N LEU A 79 -1.80 14.60 2.62
CA LEU A 79 -0.83 14.81 1.54
C LEU A 79 -1.09 13.84 0.39
N LEU A 80 -1.40 12.57 0.67
CA LEU A 80 -1.71 11.58 -0.34
C LEU A 80 -3.00 11.94 -1.09
N ALA A 81 -4.06 12.33 -0.38
CA ALA A 81 -5.29 12.79 -1.02
C ALA A 81 -5.04 14.01 -1.92
N PHE A 82 -4.28 15.00 -1.43
CA PHE A 82 -3.93 16.20 -2.19
C PHE A 82 -3.07 15.90 -3.41
N PHE A 83 -1.94 15.21 -3.26
CA PHE A 83 -1.00 14.99 -4.36
C PHE A 83 -1.53 13.99 -5.39
N VAL A 84 -2.32 12.99 -5.00
CA VAL A 84 -3.00 12.11 -5.97
C VAL A 84 -4.04 12.91 -6.75
N TRP A 85 -4.87 13.72 -6.08
CA TRP A 85 -5.84 14.57 -6.77
C TRP A 85 -5.15 15.59 -7.69
N TYR A 86 -4.13 16.29 -7.19
CA TYR A 86 -3.39 17.32 -7.91
C TYR A 86 -2.70 16.74 -9.16
N SER A 87 -1.99 15.61 -9.02
CA SER A 87 -1.34 14.97 -10.17
C SER A 87 -2.32 14.49 -11.23
N ILE A 88 -3.49 13.96 -10.84
CA ILE A 88 -4.56 13.59 -11.77
C ILE A 88 -5.17 14.82 -12.44
N ARG A 89 -5.35 15.92 -11.69
CA ARG A 89 -5.85 17.18 -12.23
C ARG A 89 -4.90 17.74 -13.29
N GLU A 90 -3.62 17.89 -12.97
CA GLU A 90 -2.62 18.39 -13.92
C GLU A 90 -2.53 17.49 -15.16
N ALA A 91 -2.55 16.17 -14.95
CA ALA A 91 -2.56 15.22 -16.05
C ALA A 91 -3.76 15.38 -16.99
N VAL A 92 -4.96 15.58 -16.46
CA VAL A 92 -6.18 15.81 -17.26
C VAL A 92 -6.12 17.15 -18.00
N LEU A 93 -5.64 18.21 -17.35
CA LEU A 93 -5.51 19.53 -17.98
C LEU A 93 -4.51 19.49 -19.14
N ASN A 94 -3.36 18.84 -18.94
CA ASN A 94 -2.37 18.64 -19.99
C ASN A 94 -2.90 17.74 -21.12
N ASP A 95 -3.57 16.63 -20.81
CA ASP A 95 -4.16 15.75 -21.82
C ASP A 95 -5.18 16.52 -22.70
N ARG A 96 -5.99 17.40 -22.10
CA ARG A 96 -6.92 18.28 -22.85
C ARG A 96 -6.19 19.31 -23.71
N ARG A 97 -5.12 19.94 -23.20
CA ARG A 97 -4.30 20.89 -23.99
C ARG A 97 -3.65 20.21 -25.18
N ILE A 98 -3.06 19.04 -24.96
CA ILE A 98 -2.41 18.24 -26.01
C ILE A 98 -3.45 17.82 -27.07
N ALA A 99 -4.65 17.40 -26.64
CA ALA A 99 -5.74 17.09 -27.56
C ALA A 99 -6.22 18.32 -28.38
N ALA A 100 -6.14 19.52 -27.81
CA ALA A 100 -6.44 20.78 -28.49
C ALA A 100 -5.28 21.29 -29.38
N GLY A 101 -4.17 20.55 -29.50
CA GLY A 101 -3.01 20.95 -30.28
C GLY A 101 -2.06 21.92 -29.58
N HIS A 102 -2.29 22.23 -28.30
CA HIS A 102 -1.38 23.01 -27.47
C HIS A 102 -0.34 22.13 -26.79
N GLY A 103 0.85 22.68 -26.50
CA GLY A 103 1.84 21.99 -25.66
C GLY A 103 1.41 21.85 -24.19
N PRO A 104 2.09 20.98 -23.42
CA PRO A 104 1.86 20.87 -21.97
C PRO A 104 2.14 22.20 -21.26
N ILE A 105 1.48 22.42 -20.12
CA ILE A 105 1.56 23.66 -19.33
C ILE A 105 3.02 23.96 -18.97
N GLU A 106 3.76 22.95 -18.55
CA GLU A 106 5.16 23.04 -18.12
C GLU A 106 6.09 23.52 -19.24
N LYS A 107 5.72 23.26 -20.51
CA LYS A 107 6.48 23.76 -21.67
C LYS A 107 6.12 25.22 -21.99
N ALA A 108 4.93 25.69 -21.64
CA ALA A 108 4.56 27.09 -21.78
C ALA A 108 5.22 27.96 -20.70
N GLU A 109 5.49 27.37 -19.53
CA GLU A 109 6.15 28.03 -18.39
C GLU A 109 7.68 27.86 -18.39
N SER A 110 8.30 27.50 -19.52
CA SER A 110 9.71 27.09 -19.59
C SER A 110 10.73 28.22 -19.49
N ASP A 111 10.36 29.39 -18.95
CA ASP A 111 11.29 30.49 -18.76
C ASP A 111 12.38 30.07 -17.78
N ARG A 112 13.62 30.08 -18.26
CA ARG A 112 14.77 29.68 -17.46
C ARG A 112 15.14 30.82 -16.53
N VAL A 113 15.15 30.55 -15.24
CA VAL A 113 15.67 31.45 -14.20
C VAL A 113 17.13 31.14 -13.89
N TRP A 114 17.84 32.09 -13.29
CA TRP A 114 19.23 31.85 -12.91
C TRP A 114 19.28 30.97 -11.66
N VAL A 115 20.23 30.04 -11.60
CA VAL A 115 20.45 29.23 -10.39
C VAL A 115 20.78 30.13 -9.20
N TRP A 116 21.65 31.10 -9.43
CA TRP A 116 21.91 32.18 -8.50
C TRP A 116 21.50 33.50 -9.15
N PRO A 117 20.68 34.34 -8.51
CA PRO A 117 20.21 34.22 -7.12
C PRO A 117 18.89 33.44 -6.95
N ASP A 118 18.13 33.21 -8.02
CA ASP A 118 16.70 32.89 -7.94
C ASP A 118 16.41 31.54 -7.26
N LEU A 119 17.09 30.46 -7.69
CA LEU A 119 16.89 29.13 -7.11
C LEU A 119 17.46 29.06 -5.69
N VAL A 120 18.70 29.51 -5.49
CA VAL A 120 19.38 29.37 -4.19
C VAL A 120 18.67 30.15 -3.07
N TYR A 121 18.15 31.36 -3.33
CA TYR A 121 17.37 32.06 -2.30
C TYR A 121 16.05 31.36 -2.00
N THR A 122 15.37 30.82 -3.02
CA THR A 122 14.12 30.08 -2.84
C THR A 122 14.35 28.80 -2.02
N GLU A 123 15.43 28.07 -2.30
CA GLU A 123 15.84 26.89 -1.54
C GLU A 123 16.23 27.24 -0.10
N LEU A 124 16.97 28.34 0.12
CA LEU A 124 17.34 28.80 1.45
C LEU A 124 16.11 29.17 2.29
N ILE A 125 15.16 29.91 1.72
CA ILE A 125 13.90 30.24 2.39
C ILE A 125 13.13 28.96 2.73
N SER A 126 13.03 28.02 1.78
CA SER A 126 12.37 26.73 2.00
C SER A 126 13.05 25.93 3.12
N LEU A 127 14.38 25.91 3.17
CA LEU A 127 15.15 25.24 4.21
C LEU A 127 14.90 25.87 5.59
N ILE A 128 14.88 27.20 5.69
CA ILE A 128 14.59 27.91 6.93
C ILE A 128 13.16 27.58 7.39
N LEU A 129 12.18 27.66 6.50
CA LEU A 129 10.78 27.33 6.81
C LEU A 129 10.64 25.87 7.25
N CYS A 130 11.22 24.91 6.54
CA CYS A 130 11.22 23.51 6.92
C CYS A 130 11.88 23.29 8.30
N SER A 131 12.98 23.97 8.57
CA SER A 131 13.68 23.88 9.86
C SER A 131 12.84 24.41 11.00
N VAL A 132 12.17 25.56 10.80
CA VAL A 132 11.23 26.13 11.78
C VAL A 132 10.07 25.16 12.04
N VAL A 133 9.48 24.59 10.98
CA VAL A 133 8.40 23.60 11.11
C VAL A 133 8.85 22.38 11.90
N LEU A 134 10.04 21.83 11.62
CA LEU A 134 10.58 20.68 12.34
C LEU A 134 10.89 20.98 13.80
N ILE A 135 11.44 22.16 14.11
CA ILE A 135 11.69 22.60 15.49
C ILE A 135 10.37 22.73 16.26
N VAL A 136 9.39 23.45 15.69
CA VAL A 136 8.05 23.58 16.28
C VAL A 136 7.42 22.20 16.51
N TRP A 137 7.47 21.32 15.50
CA TRP A 137 6.95 19.95 15.61
C TRP A 137 7.62 19.20 16.77
N SER A 138 8.95 19.24 16.89
CA SER A 138 9.69 18.55 17.95
C SER A 138 9.38 19.05 19.37
N ILE A 139 9.01 20.33 19.51
CA ILE A 139 8.62 20.92 20.80
C ILE A 139 7.23 20.41 21.21
N PHE A 140 6.27 20.38 20.28
CA PHE A 140 4.87 20.05 20.58
C PHE A 140 4.59 18.53 20.57
N LEU A 141 5.24 17.78 19.71
CA LEU A 141 5.06 16.33 19.56
C LEU A 141 6.32 15.61 20.04
N LYS A 142 6.36 15.36 21.34
CA LYS A 142 7.47 14.65 21.98
C LYS A 142 7.54 13.22 21.46
N ALA A 143 8.76 12.76 21.20
CA ALA A 143 9.02 11.37 20.88
C ALA A 143 8.50 10.46 22.02
N PRO A 144 7.75 9.40 21.70
CA PRO A 144 7.28 8.45 22.70
C PRO A 144 8.43 7.54 23.12
N LEU A 145 9.28 8.05 24.01
CA LEU A 145 10.34 7.26 24.63
C LEU A 145 9.71 6.27 25.61
N GLU A 146 9.87 4.97 25.34
CA GLU A 146 9.41 3.91 26.23
C GLU A 146 10.35 3.76 27.45
N GLN A 147 9.91 2.96 28.43
CA GLN A 147 10.75 2.59 29.57
C GLN A 147 12.00 1.82 29.11
N PRO A 148 13.06 1.76 29.94
CA PRO A 148 14.22 0.91 29.65
C PRO A 148 13.81 -0.53 29.32
N ALA A 149 14.49 -1.13 28.35
CA ALA A 149 14.16 -2.45 27.83
C ALA A 149 14.08 -3.49 28.96
N ASN A 150 12.96 -4.22 29.00
CA ASN A 150 12.73 -5.30 29.94
C ASN A 150 12.59 -6.63 29.18
N PRO A 151 13.56 -7.56 29.28
CA PRO A 151 13.49 -8.86 28.60
C PRO A 151 12.28 -9.72 29.02
N ALA A 152 11.69 -9.47 30.19
CA ALA A 152 10.54 -10.20 30.71
C ALA A 152 9.18 -9.63 30.26
N ASN A 153 9.14 -8.48 29.56
CA ASN A 153 7.90 -7.85 29.14
C ASN A 153 8.00 -7.37 27.68
N THR A 154 7.20 -7.97 26.80
CA THR A 154 7.04 -7.49 25.42
C THR A 154 5.79 -6.60 25.34
N PRO A 155 5.90 -5.33 24.90
CA PRO A 155 4.75 -4.44 24.76
C PRO A 155 3.65 -5.02 23.87
N ASN A 156 2.38 -4.81 24.25
CA ASN A 156 1.22 -5.25 23.49
C ASN A 156 0.21 -4.10 23.30
N PRO A 157 -0.02 -3.63 22.07
CA PRO A 157 0.62 -4.06 20.82
C PRO A 157 2.05 -3.51 20.68
N SER A 158 2.98 -4.33 20.18
CA SER A 158 4.30 -3.84 19.74
C SER A 158 4.18 -3.27 18.33
N LYS A 159 4.46 -1.97 18.18
CA LYS A 159 4.37 -1.24 16.91
C LYS A 159 5.75 -0.80 16.44
N ALA A 160 6.00 -0.98 15.15
CA ALA A 160 7.18 -0.44 14.50
C ALA A 160 7.06 1.09 14.33
N PRO A 161 8.17 1.82 14.13
CA PRO A 161 8.13 3.20 13.70
C PRO A 161 7.26 3.38 12.45
N TRP A 162 6.61 4.54 12.32
CA TRP A 162 5.55 4.77 11.33
C TRP A 162 5.95 4.47 9.88
N TYR A 163 7.21 4.72 9.51
CA TYR A 163 7.77 4.44 8.18
C TYR A 163 7.96 2.94 7.89
N PHE A 164 7.88 2.07 8.90
CA PHE A 164 7.91 0.61 8.76
C PHE A 164 6.56 -0.08 9.01
N LEU A 165 5.50 0.67 9.34
CA LEU A 165 4.19 0.05 9.65
C LEU A 165 3.58 -0.73 8.49
N GLY A 166 3.83 -0.29 7.25
CA GLY A 166 3.41 -1.04 6.05
C GLY A 166 4.06 -2.43 6.02
N LEU A 167 5.37 -2.50 6.25
CA LEU A 167 6.11 -3.77 6.36
C LEU A 167 5.64 -4.61 7.55
N GLN A 168 5.38 -3.95 8.69
CA GLN A 168 4.90 -4.62 9.89
C GLN A 168 3.55 -5.30 9.65
N GLU A 169 2.64 -4.65 8.93
CA GLU A 169 1.36 -5.23 8.56
C GLU A 169 1.51 -6.36 7.53
N MET A 170 2.50 -6.30 6.62
CA MET A 170 2.82 -7.42 5.72
C MET A 170 3.23 -8.71 6.46
N LEU A 171 3.85 -8.60 7.65
CA LEU A 171 4.22 -9.76 8.49
C LEU A 171 3.01 -10.55 9.02
N VAL A 172 1.79 -9.98 8.95
CA VAL A 172 0.56 -10.71 9.27
C VAL A 172 0.25 -11.76 8.20
N TYR A 173 0.66 -11.50 6.96
CA TYR A 173 0.31 -12.31 5.80
C TYR A 173 1.48 -13.21 5.34
N PHE A 174 2.71 -12.80 5.57
CA PHE A 174 3.91 -13.51 5.13
C PHE A 174 4.88 -13.78 6.26
N ASP A 175 5.69 -14.82 6.07
CA ASP A 175 6.76 -15.17 7.01
C ASP A 175 7.87 -14.09 7.01
N PRO A 176 8.63 -13.93 8.10
CA PRO A 176 9.56 -12.80 8.27
C PRO A 176 10.61 -12.66 7.17
N TRP A 177 11.10 -13.75 6.59
CA TRP A 177 12.10 -13.70 5.51
C TRP A 177 11.51 -13.10 4.21
N LEU A 178 10.24 -13.39 3.92
CA LEU A 178 9.58 -12.92 2.71
C LEU A 178 9.12 -11.47 2.85
N ALA A 179 8.41 -11.13 3.94
CA ALA A 179 7.95 -9.77 4.19
C ALA A 179 9.06 -8.80 4.65
N GLY A 180 10.08 -9.29 5.35
CA GLY A 180 11.16 -8.46 5.88
C GLY A 180 12.34 -8.26 4.93
N VAL A 181 12.60 -9.21 4.01
CA VAL A 181 13.79 -9.16 3.14
C VAL A 181 13.43 -9.21 1.66
N VAL A 182 12.74 -10.26 1.21
CA VAL A 182 12.51 -10.49 -0.22
C VAL A 182 11.59 -9.44 -0.84
N LEU A 183 10.38 -9.22 -0.30
CA LEU A 183 9.42 -8.28 -0.87
C LEU A 183 9.95 -6.82 -0.84
N PRO A 184 10.54 -6.32 0.26
CA PRO A 184 11.19 -5.00 0.26
C PRO A 184 12.34 -4.91 -0.74
N GLY A 185 13.18 -5.94 -0.84
CA GLY A 185 14.25 -6.01 -1.82
C GLY A 185 13.72 -5.94 -3.26
N LEU A 186 12.65 -6.66 -3.57
CA LEU A 186 11.99 -6.64 -4.88
C LEU A 186 11.33 -5.29 -5.18
N ILE A 187 10.80 -4.58 -4.18
CA ILE A 187 10.29 -3.21 -4.37
C ILE A 187 11.43 -2.29 -4.83
N ILE A 188 12.58 -2.32 -4.12
CA ILE A 188 13.74 -1.49 -4.47
C ILE A 188 14.27 -1.84 -5.87
N VAL A 189 14.48 -3.13 -6.14
CA VAL A 189 14.90 -3.61 -7.46
C VAL A 189 13.89 -3.18 -8.53
N GLY A 190 12.59 -3.29 -8.25
CA GLY A 190 11.54 -2.88 -9.17
C GLY A 190 11.61 -1.40 -9.51
N LEU A 191 11.81 -0.53 -8.52
CA LEU A 191 11.97 0.92 -8.73
C LEU A 191 13.22 1.24 -9.57
N ILE A 192 14.35 0.56 -9.30
CA ILE A 192 15.59 0.70 -10.10
C ILE A 192 15.36 0.22 -11.54
N CYS A 193 14.56 -0.83 -11.75
CA CYS A 193 14.29 -1.41 -13.06
C CYS A 193 13.40 -0.55 -13.96
N ILE A 194 12.59 0.39 -13.41
CA ILE A 194 11.65 1.23 -14.19
C ILE A 194 12.30 1.84 -15.45
N PRO A 195 13.41 2.60 -15.37
CA PRO A 195 14.01 3.23 -16.56
C PRO A 195 14.57 2.24 -17.59
N TYR A 196 14.83 0.98 -17.21
CA TYR A 196 15.38 -0.03 -18.12
C TYR A 196 14.29 -0.85 -18.84
N VAL A 197 13.13 -0.97 -18.19
CA VAL A 197 11.97 -1.69 -18.70
C VAL A 197 11.10 -0.77 -19.55
N ASP A 198 10.88 0.47 -19.10
CA ASP A 198 10.05 1.43 -19.78
C ASP A 198 10.77 2.06 -20.99
N LYS A 199 10.16 1.92 -22.17
CA LYS A 199 10.67 2.48 -23.43
C LYS A 199 9.87 3.69 -23.91
N ASN A 200 8.84 4.10 -23.20
CA ASN A 200 7.98 5.18 -23.63
C ASN A 200 8.68 6.53 -23.40
N PRO A 201 9.05 7.29 -24.45
CA PRO A 201 9.71 8.59 -24.26
C PRO A 201 8.71 9.70 -23.87
N LYS A 202 7.41 9.44 -24.01
CA LYS A 202 6.34 10.41 -23.73
C LYS A 202 6.05 10.50 -22.24
N GLY A 203 5.35 11.55 -21.80
CA GLY A 203 5.06 11.81 -20.39
C GLY A 203 6.30 11.89 -19.48
N ASN A 204 7.40 12.46 -19.99
CA ASN A 204 8.61 12.70 -19.21
C ASN A 204 8.73 14.21 -18.92
N GLY A 205 8.74 14.56 -17.63
CA GLY A 205 8.88 15.96 -17.18
C GLY A 205 7.59 16.79 -17.24
N TYR A 206 6.42 16.17 -17.46
CA TYR A 206 5.11 16.81 -17.38
C TYR A 206 4.04 15.81 -16.96
N PHE A 207 2.94 16.31 -16.40
CA PHE A 207 1.81 15.45 -16.03
C PHE A 207 1.02 15.01 -17.26
N THR A 208 0.78 13.71 -17.42
CA THR A 208 -0.14 13.14 -18.43
C THR A 208 -0.67 11.80 -17.95
N PHE A 209 -1.94 11.51 -18.24
CA PHE A 209 -2.52 10.21 -17.93
C PHE A 209 -2.71 9.38 -19.20
N ALA A 210 -3.12 10.01 -20.30
CA ALA A 210 -3.39 9.36 -21.57
C ALA A 210 -2.17 8.60 -22.11
N GLU A 211 -0.97 9.15 -21.94
CA GLU A 211 0.26 8.57 -22.49
C GLU A 211 0.88 7.47 -21.61
N ARG A 212 0.47 7.35 -20.34
CA ARG A 212 1.06 6.45 -19.33
C ARG A 212 0.03 5.75 -18.44
N LYS A 213 -1.15 5.46 -19.00
CA LYS A 213 -2.30 4.94 -18.24
C LYS A 213 -1.98 3.69 -17.43
N ALA A 214 -1.28 2.72 -18.01
CA ALA A 214 -0.99 1.45 -17.35
C ALA A 214 0.05 1.62 -16.24
N GLU A 215 1.11 2.37 -16.54
CA GLU A 215 2.23 2.64 -15.65
C GLU A 215 1.76 3.40 -14.40
N ILE A 216 0.96 4.46 -14.58
CA ILE A 216 0.39 5.24 -13.48
C ILE A 216 -0.60 4.38 -12.66
N THR A 217 -1.43 3.57 -13.33
CA THR A 217 -2.40 2.70 -12.64
C THR A 217 -1.68 1.67 -11.75
N ILE A 218 -0.64 1.01 -12.28
CA ILE A 218 0.14 0.01 -11.54
C ILE A 218 0.87 0.68 -10.38
N PHE A 219 1.47 1.86 -10.60
CA PHE A 219 2.15 2.60 -9.55
C PHE A 219 1.18 3.01 -8.43
N LEU A 220 0.03 3.60 -8.75
CA LEU A 220 -0.98 3.98 -7.75
C LEU A 220 -1.55 2.76 -7.02
N PHE A 221 -1.72 1.62 -7.70
CA PHE A 221 -2.13 0.39 -7.03
C PHE A 221 -1.08 -0.08 -6.01
N GLY A 222 0.19 -0.18 -6.41
CA GLY A 222 1.26 -0.59 -5.50
C GLY A 222 1.51 0.39 -4.35
N PHE A 223 1.56 1.69 -4.66
CA PHE A 223 1.87 2.72 -3.69
C PHE A 223 0.68 3.09 -2.80
N VAL A 224 -0.47 3.44 -3.38
CA VAL A 224 -1.62 3.93 -2.60
C VAL A 224 -2.43 2.77 -2.01
N VAL A 225 -2.81 1.81 -2.85
CA VAL A 225 -3.74 0.74 -2.46
C VAL A 225 -3.06 -0.36 -1.66
N LEU A 226 -1.80 -0.70 -1.94
CA LEU A 226 -1.06 -1.66 -1.12
C LEU A 226 -0.29 -0.94 0.00
N TRP A 227 0.74 -0.17 -0.33
CA TRP A 227 1.68 0.34 0.67
C TRP A 227 1.05 1.30 1.69
N CYS A 228 0.45 2.40 1.24
CA CYS A 228 -0.15 3.39 2.14
C CYS A 228 -1.37 2.85 2.89
N SER A 229 -2.18 2.00 2.26
CA SER A 229 -3.34 1.37 2.91
C SER A 229 -2.91 0.44 4.05
N LEU A 230 -1.82 -0.31 3.89
CA LEU A 230 -1.27 -1.15 4.97
C LEU A 230 -0.72 -0.30 6.13
N ILE A 231 -0.11 0.85 5.84
CA ILE A 231 0.29 1.81 6.89
C ILE A 231 -0.95 2.27 7.67
N VAL A 232 -2.04 2.66 6.98
CA VAL A 232 -3.28 3.12 7.62
C VAL A 232 -3.92 2.00 8.46
N LEU A 233 -4.04 0.78 7.92
CA LEU A 233 -4.53 -0.40 8.64
C LEU A 233 -3.70 -0.69 9.89
N GLY A 234 -2.38 -0.75 9.73
CA GLY A 234 -1.43 -1.03 10.80
C GLY A 234 -1.43 0.04 11.89
N THR A 235 -1.70 1.30 11.55
CA THR A 235 -1.70 2.42 12.50
C THR A 235 -2.99 2.50 13.29
N PHE A 236 -4.12 2.61 12.59
CA PHE A 236 -5.37 3.05 13.19
C PHE A 236 -6.30 1.91 13.56
N LEU A 237 -6.09 0.72 12.99
CA LEU A 237 -7.06 -0.36 13.04
C LEU A 237 -6.50 -1.67 13.60
N ARG A 238 -5.17 -1.77 13.76
CA ARG A 238 -4.49 -2.93 14.33
C ARG A 238 -4.15 -2.68 15.79
N GLY A 239 -4.90 -3.29 16.70
CA GLY A 239 -4.79 -3.10 18.15
C GLY A 239 -4.11 -4.26 18.90
N PRO A 240 -4.40 -4.42 20.21
CA PRO A 240 -3.83 -5.46 21.06
C PRO A 240 -4.03 -6.88 20.50
N ASN A 241 -3.07 -7.76 20.79
CA ASN A 241 -3.03 -9.16 20.30
C ASN A 241 -3.09 -9.27 18.76
N TRP A 242 -2.68 -8.22 18.05
CA TRP A 242 -2.78 -8.13 16.59
C TRP A 242 -4.22 -8.25 16.06
N ASN A 243 -5.21 -7.99 16.90
CA ASN A 243 -6.61 -7.99 16.49
C ASN A 243 -6.99 -6.71 15.77
N PHE A 244 -8.02 -6.83 14.94
CA PHE A 244 -8.62 -5.71 14.26
C PHE A 244 -9.65 -5.01 15.16
N PHE A 245 -9.63 -3.68 15.14
CA PHE A 245 -10.57 -2.81 15.80
C PHE A 245 -10.98 -1.68 14.85
N GLY A 246 -12.26 -1.34 14.83
CA GLY A 246 -12.73 -0.15 14.13
C GLY A 246 -12.18 1.15 14.77
N PRO A 247 -12.15 2.27 14.04
CA PRO A 247 -11.56 3.53 14.51
C PRO A 247 -12.24 4.09 15.76
N PHE A 248 -13.52 3.77 16.00
CA PHE A 248 -14.27 4.21 17.18
C PHE A 248 -14.48 3.09 18.21
N GLU A 249 -13.95 1.89 17.97
CA GLU A 249 -14.07 0.77 18.90
C GLU A 249 -13.09 0.92 20.06
N PHE A 250 -13.52 0.48 21.25
CA PHE A 250 -12.62 0.34 22.37
C PHE A 250 -11.66 -0.84 22.15
N TRP A 251 -10.36 -0.60 22.33
CA TRP A 251 -9.31 -1.60 22.17
C TRP A 251 -9.21 -2.51 23.39
N ASP A 252 -10.07 -3.52 23.45
CA ASP A 252 -10.08 -4.52 24.51
C ASP A 252 -8.90 -5.52 24.36
N ILE A 253 -8.04 -5.56 25.37
CA ILE A 253 -6.87 -6.45 25.45
C ILE A 253 -7.30 -7.91 25.64
N HIS A 254 -8.50 -8.16 26.16
CA HIS A 254 -9.03 -9.51 26.38
C HIS A 254 -9.75 -10.08 25.14
N LYS A 255 -9.90 -9.28 24.08
CA LYS A 255 -10.35 -9.80 22.79
C LYS A 255 -9.31 -10.79 22.27
N LEU A 256 -9.72 -12.04 22.13
CA LEU A 256 -8.94 -13.12 21.52
C LEU A 256 -9.71 -13.63 20.30
N ALA A 257 -9.41 -13.11 19.11
CA ALA A 257 -9.93 -13.71 17.89
C ALA A 257 -9.20 -15.04 17.66
N ALA A 258 -9.93 -16.15 17.66
CA ALA A 258 -9.40 -17.45 17.30
C ALA A 258 -9.12 -17.50 15.79
N LEU A 259 -7.96 -16.98 15.36
CA LEU A 259 -7.48 -17.15 14.00
C LEU A 259 -7.02 -18.61 13.84
N THR A 260 -7.92 -19.48 13.41
CA THR A 260 -7.58 -20.86 13.05
C THR A 260 -6.65 -20.82 11.85
N ASN A 261 -5.36 -21.07 12.05
CA ASN A 261 -4.38 -21.07 10.99
C ASN A 261 -4.43 -22.39 10.25
N VAL A 262 -4.81 -22.34 8.97
CA VAL A 262 -4.93 -23.54 8.13
C VAL A 262 -3.91 -23.45 7.00
N ASN A 263 -3.16 -24.53 6.76
CA ASN A 263 -2.22 -24.60 5.65
C ASN A 263 -2.89 -25.15 4.38
N LEU A 264 -2.34 -24.85 3.21
CA LEU A 264 -2.88 -25.38 1.95
C LEU A 264 -2.85 -26.91 1.92
N SER A 265 -1.83 -27.54 2.49
CA SER A 265 -1.74 -28.99 2.63
C SER A 265 -2.90 -29.58 3.42
N GLU A 266 -3.39 -28.91 4.46
CA GLU A 266 -4.58 -29.35 5.22
C GLU A 266 -5.87 -29.23 4.39
N TYR A 267 -6.01 -28.17 3.60
CA TYR A 267 -7.16 -28.03 2.69
C TYR A 267 -7.23 -29.18 1.69
N VAL A 268 -6.09 -29.60 1.13
CA VAL A 268 -6.06 -30.66 0.12
C VAL A 268 -6.14 -32.05 0.77
N TRP A 269 -5.24 -32.38 1.69
CA TRP A 269 -5.15 -33.74 2.24
C TRP A 269 -6.28 -34.06 3.22
N VAL A 270 -6.61 -33.14 4.13
CA VAL A 270 -7.59 -33.39 5.20
C VAL A 270 -8.99 -33.08 4.71
N ARG A 271 -9.23 -31.88 4.18
CA ARG A 271 -10.60 -31.45 3.84
C ARG A 271 -11.11 -31.99 2.51
N ALA A 272 -10.25 -32.06 1.48
CA ALA A 272 -10.67 -32.55 0.17
C ALA A 272 -10.51 -34.08 0.03
N LEU A 273 -9.40 -34.65 0.48
CA LEU A 273 -9.12 -36.09 0.34
C LEU A 273 -9.53 -36.93 1.56
N GLY A 274 -9.86 -36.32 2.70
CA GLY A 274 -10.29 -37.04 3.90
C GLY A 274 -9.20 -37.89 4.56
N THR A 275 -7.92 -37.61 4.26
CA THR A 275 -6.76 -38.36 4.75
C THR A 275 -5.96 -37.56 5.77
N GLY A 276 -5.19 -38.25 6.63
CA GLY A 276 -4.20 -37.58 7.47
C GLY A 276 -3.09 -36.92 6.65
N LEU A 277 -2.40 -35.93 7.24
CA LEU A 277 -1.27 -35.28 6.58
C LEU A 277 -0.14 -36.29 6.34
N PRO A 278 0.41 -36.39 5.12
CA PRO A 278 1.56 -37.25 4.85
C PRO A 278 2.76 -36.93 5.74
N SER A 279 3.49 -37.95 6.19
CA SER A 279 4.69 -37.78 7.04
C SER A 279 5.86 -37.17 6.27
N ASN A 280 6.01 -37.50 4.99
CA ASN A 280 7.04 -36.92 4.14
C ASN A 280 6.65 -35.48 3.76
N TRP A 281 7.47 -34.51 4.18
CA TRP A 281 7.27 -33.08 3.94
C TRP A 281 7.06 -32.75 2.45
N PHE A 282 7.74 -33.44 1.54
CA PHE A 282 7.67 -33.16 0.11
C PHE A 282 6.29 -33.54 -0.45
N ILE A 283 5.76 -34.70 -0.05
CA ILE A 283 4.43 -35.16 -0.46
C ILE A 283 3.36 -34.29 0.20
N ARG A 284 3.54 -33.95 1.48
CA ARG A 284 2.63 -33.08 2.23
C ARG A 284 2.43 -31.73 1.54
N GLU A 285 3.50 -31.11 1.09
CA GLU A 285 3.49 -29.75 0.53
C GLU A 285 3.50 -29.71 -1.01
N ILE A 286 3.39 -30.86 -1.70
CA ILE A 286 3.54 -30.94 -3.17
C ILE A 286 2.60 -29.99 -3.92
N PHE A 287 1.35 -29.88 -3.49
CA PHE A 287 0.36 -28.99 -4.11
C PHE A 287 0.72 -27.52 -3.94
N GLY A 288 1.26 -27.15 -2.78
CA GLY A 288 1.76 -25.81 -2.53
C GLY A 288 3.00 -25.49 -3.37
N ILE A 289 3.96 -26.42 -3.44
CA ILE A 289 5.17 -26.27 -4.25
C ILE A 289 4.81 -26.11 -5.72
N LEU A 290 3.93 -26.96 -6.26
CA LEU A 290 3.45 -26.86 -7.64
C LEU A 290 2.72 -25.54 -7.90
N LEU A 291 1.89 -25.08 -6.96
CA LEU A 291 1.20 -23.79 -7.07
C LEU A 291 2.19 -22.62 -7.12
N VAL A 292 3.22 -22.62 -6.27
CA VAL A 292 4.26 -21.58 -6.26
C VAL A 292 5.08 -21.61 -7.55
N LEU A 293 5.51 -22.79 -7.99
CA LEU A 293 6.25 -22.95 -9.25
C LEU A 293 5.42 -22.50 -10.45
N PHE A 294 4.13 -22.84 -10.46
CA PHE A 294 3.20 -22.36 -11.47
C PHE A 294 3.09 -20.83 -11.44
N TYR A 295 2.87 -20.23 -10.28
CA TYR A 295 2.69 -18.79 -10.13
C TYR A 295 3.94 -17.99 -10.55
N VAL A 296 5.13 -18.46 -10.18
CA VAL A 296 6.39 -17.74 -10.44
C VAL A 296 6.91 -18.00 -11.85
N PHE A 297 6.83 -19.23 -12.37
CA PHE A 297 7.49 -19.60 -13.64
C PHE A 297 6.52 -19.84 -14.80
N ALA A 298 5.43 -20.59 -14.58
CA ALA A 298 4.53 -20.95 -15.67
C ALA A 298 3.59 -19.79 -16.04
N LEU A 299 3.06 -19.07 -15.04
CA LEU A 299 2.08 -18.01 -15.24
C LEU A 299 2.61 -16.85 -16.11
N PRO A 300 3.84 -16.32 -15.92
CA PRO A 300 4.39 -15.30 -16.83
C PRO A 300 4.41 -15.75 -18.30
N VAL A 301 4.75 -17.02 -18.55
CA VAL A 301 4.83 -17.60 -19.90
C VAL A 301 3.44 -17.76 -20.51
N ILE A 302 2.45 -18.18 -19.71
CA ILE A 302 1.05 -18.26 -20.15
C ILE A 302 0.51 -16.87 -20.48
N LEU A 303 0.75 -15.88 -19.61
CA LEU A 303 0.34 -14.49 -19.83
C LEU A 303 0.98 -13.89 -21.10
N ALA A 304 2.22 -14.27 -21.42
CA ALA A 304 2.93 -13.80 -22.61
C ALA A 304 2.28 -14.28 -23.92
N LYS A 305 1.66 -15.47 -23.89
CA LYS A 305 0.96 -16.04 -25.05
C LYS A 305 -0.51 -15.62 -25.11
N GLY A 306 -1.10 -15.25 -23.96
CA GLY A 306 -2.50 -14.85 -23.82
C GLY A 306 -2.67 -13.33 -23.66
N MET A 307 -3.12 -12.91 -22.47
CA MET A 307 -3.58 -11.54 -22.19
C MET A 307 -2.52 -10.45 -22.39
N LEU A 308 -1.24 -10.76 -22.16
CA LEU A 308 -0.15 -9.78 -22.25
C LEU A 308 0.70 -9.95 -23.52
N LYS A 309 0.18 -10.62 -24.54
CA LYS A 309 0.89 -10.82 -25.83
C LYS A 309 1.34 -9.51 -26.48
N ALA A 310 0.50 -8.47 -26.44
CA ALA A 310 0.86 -7.15 -26.97
C ALA A 310 2.01 -6.50 -26.19
N TYR A 311 2.01 -6.63 -24.85
CA TYR A 311 3.10 -6.14 -24.00
C TYR A 311 4.39 -6.93 -24.23
N TYR A 312 4.31 -8.25 -24.38
CA TYR A 312 5.45 -9.09 -24.73
C TYR A 312 6.10 -8.65 -26.04
N ALA A 313 5.30 -8.40 -27.08
CA ALA A 313 5.79 -7.92 -28.37
C ALA A 313 6.48 -6.54 -28.28
N LYS A 314 5.95 -5.61 -27.47
CA LYS A 314 6.51 -4.26 -27.28
C LYS A 314 7.81 -4.25 -26.46
N LEU A 315 7.86 -5.01 -25.38
CA LEU A 315 8.97 -5.00 -24.43
C LEU A 315 10.13 -5.92 -24.87
N GLY A 316 9.81 -7.04 -25.52
CA GLY A 316 10.74 -8.14 -25.76
C GLY A 316 10.91 -9.01 -24.52
N ALA A 317 11.43 -10.23 -24.70
CA ALA A 317 11.43 -11.26 -23.66
C ALA A 317 12.08 -10.84 -22.33
N PRO A 318 13.32 -10.30 -22.28
CA PRO A 318 13.98 -10.02 -21.00
C PRO A 318 13.22 -8.99 -20.15
N ARG A 319 12.83 -7.87 -20.75
CA ARG A 319 12.10 -6.80 -20.07
C ARG A 319 10.71 -7.25 -19.64
N TYR A 320 10.03 -8.03 -20.49
CA TYR A 320 8.72 -8.58 -20.16
C TYR A 320 8.78 -9.47 -18.91
N TYR A 321 9.68 -10.45 -18.87
CA TYR A 321 9.73 -11.40 -17.75
C TYR A 321 10.13 -10.72 -16.44
N VAL A 322 11.03 -9.73 -16.48
CA VAL A 322 11.34 -8.91 -15.30
C VAL A 322 10.12 -8.11 -14.85
N ALA A 323 9.46 -7.40 -15.76
CA ALA A 323 8.30 -6.57 -15.42
C ALA A 323 7.12 -7.38 -14.87
N VAL A 324 6.77 -8.47 -15.55
CA VAL A 324 5.66 -9.34 -15.14
C VAL A 324 6.01 -10.13 -13.89
N GLY A 325 7.26 -10.55 -13.72
CA GLY A 325 7.72 -11.17 -12.48
C GLY A 325 7.54 -10.24 -11.28
N LEU A 326 8.04 -9.00 -11.38
CA LEU A 326 7.88 -7.98 -10.34
C LEU A 326 6.40 -7.67 -10.07
N PHE A 327 5.59 -7.55 -11.14
CA PHE A 327 4.15 -7.32 -11.03
C PHE A 327 3.42 -8.47 -10.32
N LEU A 328 3.73 -9.73 -10.65
CA LEU A 328 3.16 -10.89 -9.97
C LEU A 328 3.62 -10.99 -8.51
N MET A 329 4.87 -10.63 -8.21
CA MET A 329 5.34 -10.55 -6.83
C MET A 329 4.60 -9.48 -6.04
N MET A 330 4.33 -8.32 -6.65
CA MET A 330 3.46 -7.30 -6.05
C MET A 330 2.03 -7.83 -5.84
N LEU A 331 1.45 -8.55 -6.80
CA LEU A 331 0.11 -9.15 -6.69
C LEU A 331 0.03 -10.31 -5.69
N SER A 332 1.16 -10.93 -5.33
CA SER A 332 1.16 -12.00 -4.33
C SER A 332 0.64 -11.53 -2.97
N LEU A 333 0.88 -10.25 -2.62
CA LEU A 333 0.43 -9.64 -1.38
C LEU A 333 -1.09 -9.56 -1.26
N PRO A 334 -1.84 -8.88 -2.16
CA PRO A 334 -3.30 -8.86 -2.08
C PRO A 334 -3.92 -10.25 -2.26
N VAL A 335 -3.31 -11.14 -3.06
CA VAL A 335 -3.75 -12.55 -3.16
C VAL A 335 -3.65 -13.24 -1.79
N LYS A 336 -2.53 -13.09 -1.09
CA LYS A 336 -2.32 -13.65 0.24
C LYS A 336 -3.25 -13.02 1.28
N MET A 337 -3.48 -11.71 1.22
CA MET A 337 -4.43 -11.01 2.09
C MET A 337 -5.85 -11.56 1.93
N LEU A 338 -6.34 -11.69 0.69
CA LEU A 338 -7.65 -12.28 0.41
C LEU A 338 -7.74 -13.74 0.84
N ALA A 339 -6.70 -14.54 0.58
CA ALA A 339 -6.66 -15.93 1.02
C ALA A 339 -6.71 -16.05 2.55
N ARG A 340 -6.06 -15.12 3.25
CA ARG A 340 -6.07 -15.04 4.70
C ARG A 340 -7.44 -14.66 5.24
N TRP A 341 -8.11 -13.67 4.67
CA TRP A 341 -9.40 -13.19 5.18
C TRP A 341 -10.57 -14.11 4.82
N LEU A 342 -10.60 -14.65 3.61
CA LEU A 342 -11.72 -15.47 3.12
C LEU A 342 -11.60 -16.94 3.55
N PHE A 343 -10.38 -17.46 3.63
CA PHE A 343 -10.13 -18.89 3.85
C PHE A 343 -9.22 -19.18 5.05
N ASN A 344 -8.85 -18.19 5.86
CA ASN A 344 -7.91 -18.37 6.98
C ASN A 344 -6.58 -19.07 6.59
N LEU A 345 -6.20 -18.98 5.30
CA LEU A 345 -5.01 -19.65 4.77
C LEU A 345 -3.77 -18.96 5.34
N LYS A 346 -2.96 -19.69 6.14
CA LYS A 346 -1.71 -19.15 6.69
C LYS A 346 -0.55 -19.36 5.73
N TYR A 347 -0.28 -20.61 5.35
CA TYR A 347 0.83 -20.96 4.47
C TYR A 347 0.36 -21.73 3.23
N ILE A 348 0.92 -21.36 2.08
CA ILE A 348 0.80 -22.07 0.81
C ILE A 348 1.74 -23.27 0.82
N VAL A 349 2.96 -23.06 1.34
CA VAL A 349 3.96 -24.10 1.60
C VAL A 349 4.40 -23.96 3.04
N ALA A 350 4.33 -25.04 3.83
CA ALA A 350 4.78 -25.08 5.21
C ALA A 350 5.74 -26.24 5.47
N ILE A 351 7.04 -25.95 5.49
CA ILE A 351 8.10 -26.93 5.75
C ILE A 351 8.78 -26.56 7.07
N GLY A 352 8.18 -27.01 8.18
CA GLY A 352 8.68 -26.75 9.53
C GLY A 352 10.07 -27.32 9.78
N GLU A 353 10.43 -28.40 9.08
CA GLU A 353 11.72 -29.10 9.17
C GLU A 353 12.90 -28.22 8.75
N TYR A 354 12.67 -27.24 7.86
CA TYR A 354 13.69 -26.31 7.35
C TYR A 354 13.37 -24.85 7.64
N PHE A 355 12.36 -24.58 8.49
CA PHE A 355 11.85 -23.23 8.74
C PHE A 355 11.50 -22.47 7.44
N PHE A 356 10.98 -23.18 6.44
CA PHE A 356 10.66 -22.61 5.13
C PHE A 356 9.14 -22.54 4.94
N ASN A 357 8.60 -21.33 4.96
CA ASN A 357 7.16 -21.09 4.81
C ASN A 357 6.87 -19.96 3.81
N ILE A 358 5.83 -20.14 2.99
CA ILE A 358 5.37 -19.19 1.94
C ILE A 358 3.90 -18.81 2.14
#